data_AF-A0A2J7R6A5-F1
#
_entry.id   AF-A0A2J7R6A5-F1
#
_cell.length_a   1.000
_cell.length_b   1.000
_cell.length_c   1.000
_cell.angle_alpha   90.00
_cell.angle_beta   90.00
_cell.angle_gamma   90.00
#
_symmetry.space_group_name_H-M   'P 1'
#
loop_
_entity.id
_entity.type
_entity.pdbx_description
1 polymer ?
#
loop_
_entity_poly.entity_id
_entity_poly.type
_entity_poly.pdbx_seq_one_letter_code
_entity_poly.pdbx_strand_id
1 'polypeptide(L)'
;MAYTITVLSWGVVDHEIGYKDANAVDDARKAIKWGTDYFLKAHVSPNEFYGQVGQGGPDHEYWGRPEDMKMDRPAYKIDTSHPGSDLAAETAAALAAASIVFKSSDSTYANTLLTHAKQLFDFANNYRGKYSDSITDAKSFYASGDYKDELVWGAVWLYRATNDSSYLTTAEQQYNEFGLQYWNVPFTWDAKSSAVEVVLAKVTGKQNYKDRVKSYCDSLISKQRTPRGLTFLDTWGSLRMVANAAYLCFQAADLGISVDTYRQYGKKQIDYILGDAGRSYVVGYGNNPPTHPHHRSRYVSLTILHLLLPSASGIPITLSLRSFHQNFLYFLNSKLYHVRMF
;
A
#
# COMPACT_ATOMS: atom_id res chain seq x y z
N MET A 1 4.01 2.47 4.57
CA MET A 1 3.20 1.29 4.95
C MET A 1 1.74 1.66 5.18
N ALA A 2 1.44 2.66 6.03
CA ALA A 2 0.07 3.12 6.30
C ALA A 2 -0.77 3.37 5.03
N TYR A 3 -0.24 4.18 4.09
CA TYR A 3 -0.82 4.40 2.76
C TYR A 3 -1.32 3.13 2.07
N THR A 4 -0.50 2.08 2.03
CA THR A 4 -0.86 0.81 1.40
C THR A 4 -2.06 0.16 2.08
N ILE A 5 -2.09 0.18 3.42
CA ILE A 5 -3.20 -0.39 4.19
C ILE A 5 -4.47 0.42 4.02
N THR A 6 -4.39 1.76 3.94
CA THR A 6 -5.54 2.61 3.61
C THR A 6 -6.11 2.26 2.24
N VAL A 7 -5.26 2.13 1.20
CA VAL A 7 -5.72 1.84 -0.17
C VAL A 7 -6.26 0.42 -0.31
N LEU A 8 -5.63 -0.59 0.31
CA LEU A 8 -6.16 -1.96 0.33
C LEU A 8 -7.52 -1.99 1.04
N SER A 9 -7.64 -1.34 2.19
CA SER A 9 -8.90 -1.24 2.92
C SER A 9 -9.96 -0.52 2.09
N TRP A 10 -9.62 0.59 1.43
CA TRP A 10 -10.52 1.30 0.53
C TRP A 10 -11.04 0.39 -0.58
N GLY A 11 -10.15 -0.39 -1.21
CA GLY A 11 -10.53 -1.37 -2.22
C GLY A 11 -11.56 -2.38 -1.69
N VAL A 12 -11.34 -2.94 -0.49
CA VAL A 12 -12.29 -3.90 0.11
C VAL A 12 -13.61 -3.21 0.49
N VAL A 13 -13.57 -2.01 1.07
CA VAL A 13 -14.77 -1.26 1.49
C VAL A 13 -15.68 -0.96 0.30
N ASP A 14 -15.11 -0.51 -0.81
CA ASP A 14 -15.91 -0.07 -1.96
C ASP A 14 -16.18 -1.18 -2.98
N HIS A 15 -15.36 -2.23 -3.00
CA HIS A 15 -15.39 -3.28 -4.04
C HIS A 15 -15.33 -4.70 -3.47
N GLU A 16 -15.90 -4.95 -2.28
CA GLU A 16 -15.89 -6.28 -1.63
C GLU A 16 -16.39 -7.38 -2.56
N ILE A 17 -17.35 -7.08 -3.46
CA ILE A 17 -17.86 -8.04 -4.43
C ILE A 17 -16.76 -8.62 -5.33
N GLY A 18 -15.79 -7.80 -5.77
CA GLY A 18 -14.68 -8.28 -6.58
C GLY A 18 -13.77 -9.24 -5.80
N TYR A 19 -13.61 -9.02 -4.50
CA TYR A 19 -12.88 -9.95 -3.63
C TYR A 19 -13.68 -11.23 -3.37
N LYS A 20 -15.01 -11.16 -3.25
CA LYS A 20 -15.89 -12.33 -3.11
C LYS A 20 -15.83 -13.21 -4.36
N ASP A 21 -15.98 -12.60 -5.54
CA ASP A 21 -15.96 -13.31 -6.82
C ASP A 21 -14.59 -13.96 -7.09
N ALA A 22 -13.50 -13.35 -6.59
CA ALA A 22 -12.16 -13.91 -6.64
C ALA A 22 -11.85 -14.91 -5.50
N ASN A 23 -12.79 -15.18 -4.60
CA ASN A 23 -12.59 -15.99 -3.39
C ASN A 23 -11.38 -15.54 -2.54
N ALA A 24 -11.21 -14.22 -2.40
CA ALA A 24 -10.03 -13.59 -1.81
C ALA A 24 -10.36 -12.63 -0.65
N VAL A 25 -11.61 -12.59 -0.15
CA VAL A 25 -12.01 -11.70 0.96
C VAL A 25 -11.16 -11.95 2.21
N ASP A 26 -11.00 -13.22 2.61
CA ASP A 26 -10.26 -13.54 3.82
C ASP A 26 -8.77 -13.24 3.69
N ASP A 27 -8.19 -13.42 2.51
CA ASP A 27 -6.79 -13.08 2.25
C ASP A 27 -6.57 -11.57 2.21
N ALA A 28 -7.52 -10.81 1.65
CA ALA A 28 -7.50 -9.35 1.72
C ALA A 28 -7.59 -8.84 3.16
N ARG A 29 -8.48 -9.44 3.98
CA ARG A 29 -8.56 -9.15 5.41
C ARG A 29 -7.25 -9.48 6.13
N LYS A 30 -6.63 -10.63 5.87
CA LYS A 30 -5.31 -10.97 6.45
C LYS A 30 -4.23 -9.94 6.05
N ALA A 31 -4.19 -9.52 4.79
CA ALA A 31 -3.23 -8.54 4.31
C ALA A 31 -3.39 -7.18 5.01
N ILE A 32 -4.64 -6.72 5.19
CA ILE A 32 -4.94 -5.49 5.94
C ILE A 32 -4.58 -5.67 7.41
N LYS A 33 -5.02 -6.77 8.02
CA LYS A 33 -4.80 -7.07 9.45
C LYS A 33 -3.31 -7.12 9.80
N TRP A 34 -2.48 -7.64 8.90
CA TRP A 34 -1.03 -7.69 9.09
C TRP A 34 -0.42 -6.31 9.33
N GLY A 35 -0.84 -5.33 8.53
CA GLY A 35 -0.40 -3.94 8.69
C GLY A 35 -1.01 -3.27 9.92
N THR A 36 -2.30 -3.45 10.16
CA THR A 36 -2.97 -2.81 11.31
C THR A 36 -2.53 -3.40 12.65
N ASP A 37 -2.26 -4.70 12.75
CA ASP A 37 -1.67 -5.32 13.95
C ASP A 37 -0.28 -4.72 14.27
N TYR A 38 0.50 -4.37 13.25
CA TYR A 38 1.75 -3.65 13.44
C TYR A 38 1.52 -2.21 13.91
N PHE A 39 0.58 -1.47 13.31
CA PHE A 39 0.27 -0.10 13.74
C PHE A 39 -0.25 -0.02 15.18
N LEU A 40 -1.07 -1.00 15.61
CA LEU A 40 -1.53 -1.08 17.00
C LEU A 40 -0.37 -1.26 17.98
N LYS A 41 0.68 -1.99 17.60
CA LYS A 41 1.90 -2.13 18.41
C LYS A 41 2.78 -0.87 18.38
N ALA A 42 2.80 -0.18 17.24
CA ALA A 42 3.58 1.04 17.06
C ALA A 42 2.96 2.26 17.77
N HIS A 43 1.64 2.27 17.99
CA HIS A 43 0.93 3.29 18.76
C HIS A 43 0.92 2.92 20.25
N VAL A 44 1.99 3.32 20.95
CA VAL A 44 2.27 2.90 22.33
C VAL A 44 1.62 3.80 23.40
N SER A 45 1.23 5.01 23.02
CA SER A 45 0.57 6.02 23.87
C SER A 45 -0.19 6.99 22.98
N PRO A 46 -1.25 7.70 23.45
CA PRO A 46 -2.10 8.53 22.60
C PRO A 46 -1.40 9.56 21.70
N ASN A 47 -0.21 10.04 22.09
CA ASN A 47 0.60 10.99 21.33
C ASN A 47 2.03 10.49 21.07
N GLU A 48 2.22 9.17 20.96
CA GLU A 48 3.52 8.56 20.63
C GLU A 48 3.35 7.42 19.64
N PHE A 49 4.04 7.51 18.50
CA PHE A 49 3.91 6.55 17.40
C PHE A 49 5.26 6.21 16.75
N TYR A 50 5.58 4.91 16.68
CA TYR A 50 6.78 4.43 16.02
C TYR A 50 6.59 4.33 14.50
N GLY A 51 7.32 5.18 13.77
CA GLY A 51 7.21 5.30 12.32
C GLY A 51 8.16 4.39 11.53
N GLN A 52 9.24 3.92 12.15
CA GLN A 52 10.30 3.19 11.45
C GLN A 52 11.02 2.21 12.38
N VAL A 53 11.37 1.04 11.83
CA VAL A 53 12.24 0.04 12.47
C VAL A 53 13.30 -0.42 11.48
N GLY A 54 14.56 -0.24 11.84
CA GLY A 54 15.71 -0.36 10.94
C GLY A 54 16.17 1.00 10.43
N GLN A 55 17.48 1.12 10.18
CA GLN A 55 18.09 2.31 9.59
C GLN A 55 18.41 2.04 8.12
N GLY A 56 18.10 2.99 7.24
CA GLY A 56 18.19 2.76 5.79
C GLY A 56 19.59 2.41 5.29
N GLY A 57 20.65 3.02 5.82
CA GLY A 57 22.04 2.70 5.45
C GLY A 57 22.41 1.23 5.72
N PRO A 58 22.49 0.80 7.00
CA PRO A 58 22.82 -0.58 7.34
C PRO A 58 21.88 -1.63 6.75
N ASP A 59 20.57 -1.35 6.64
CA ASP A 59 19.62 -2.26 6.00
C ASP A 59 19.90 -2.41 4.49
N HIS A 60 20.26 -1.31 3.82
CA HIS A 60 20.53 -1.32 2.39
C HIS A 60 21.89 -1.92 2.03
N GLU A 61 22.89 -1.78 2.90
CA GLU A 61 24.21 -2.40 2.77
C GLU A 61 24.14 -3.93 2.82
N TYR A 62 23.16 -4.49 3.53
CA TYR A 62 22.94 -5.92 3.61
C TYR A 62 22.19 -6.45 2.38
N TRP A 63 22.70 -7.50 1.73
CA TRP A 63 21.99 -8.21 0.66
C TRP A 63 21.87 -9.70 0.98
N GLY A 64 20.74 -10.09 1.55
CA GLY A 64 20.46 -11.47 1.91
C GLY A 64 19.03 -11.68 2.41
N ARG A 65 18.81 -12.84 3.04
CA ARG A 65 17.49 -13.19 3.56
C ARG A 65 17.20 -12.43 4.86
N PRO A 66 15.99 -11.92 5.06
CA PRO A 66 15.68 -11.11 6.25
C PRO A 66 15.90 -11.86 7.58
N GLU A 67 15.70 -13.18 7.61
CA GLU A 67 15.96 -14.02 8.79
C GLU A 67 17.44 -14.11 9.20
N ASP A 68 18.35 -13.76 8.29
CA ASP A 68 19.80 -13.81 8.50
C ASP A 68 20.39 -12.45 8.89
N MET A 69 19.59 -11.38 8.99
CA MET A 69 20.04 -10.06 9.39
C MET A 69 20.66 -10.08 10.80
N LYS A 70 21.79 -9.38 10.96
CA LYS A 70 22.54 -9.26 12.22
C LYS A 70 22.85 -7.82 12.64
N MET A 71 22.62 -6.84 11.78
CA MET A 71 22.80 -5.43 12.11
C MET A 71 21.72 -4.97 13.10
N ASP A 72 22.03 -3.90 13.85
CA ASP A 72 21.03 -3.26 14.71
C ASP A 72 19.86 -2.72 13.90
N ARG A 73 18.66 -2.84 14.47
CA ARG A 73 17.41 -2.36 13.87
C ARG A 73 16.75 -1.34 14.80
N PRO A 74 17.27 -0.11 14.86
CA PRO A 74 16.75 0.92 15.75
C PRO A 74 15.29 1.24 15.43
N ALA A 75 14.52 1.61 16.46
CA ALA A 75 13.14 2.03 16.33
C ALA A 75 13.04 3.54 16.51
N TYR A 76 12.43 4.23 15.54
CA TYR A 76 12.27 5.67 15.54
C TYR A 76 10.79 6.04 15.67
N LYS A 77 10.52 7.11 16.43
CA LYS A 77 9.16 7.53 16.77
C LYS A 77 8.95 9.01 16.53
N ILE A 78 7.68 9.38 16.42
CA ILE A 78 7.18 10.74 16.55
C ILE A 78 6.47 10.86 17.90
N ASP A 79 6.53 12.06 18.48
CA ASP A 79 5.90 12.41 19.75
C ASP A 79 5.51 13.90 19.76
N THR A 80 5.03 14.42 20.89
CA THR A 80 4.59 15.82 21.01
C THR A 80 5.72 16.84 20.79
N SER A 81 6.98 16.45 20.97
CA SER A 81 8.15 17.32 20.74
C SER A 81 8.78 17.12 19.36
N HIS A 82 8.55 15.95 18.76
CA HIS A 82 9.00 15.59 17.41
C HIS A 82 7.78 15.11 16.58
N PRO A 83 6.94 16.05 16.12
CA PRO A 83 5.66 15.71 15.48
C PRO A 83 5.82 15.04 14.11
N GLY A 84 4.73 14.42 13.65
CA GLY A 84 4.63 13.83 12.31
C GLY A 84 3.18 13.64 11.88
N SER A 85 2.52 14.74 11.54
CA SER A 85 1.11 14.80 11.16
C SER A 85 0.76 13.92 9.97
N ASP A 86 1.63 13.89 8.97
CA ASP A 86 1.51 13.04 7.79
C ASP A 86 1.46 11.55 8.17
N LEU A 87 2.50 11.07 8.87
CA LEU A 87 2.62 9.68 9.29
C LEU A 87 1.47 9.26 10.22
N ALA A 88 1.14 10.10 11.21
CA ALA A 88 0.08 9.81 12.16
C ALA A 88 -1.31 9.85 11.49
N ALA A 89 -1.60 10.82 10.62
CA ALA A 89 -2.89 10.93 9.95
C ALA A 89 -3.12 9.88 8.85
N GLU A 90 -2.09 9.48 8.09
CA GLU A 90 -2.21 8.35 7.16
C GLU A 90 -2.42 7.04 7.93
N THR A 91 -1.79 6.87 9.09
CA THR A 91 -2.02 5.70 9.95
C THR A 91 -3.44 5.72 10.54
N ALA A 92 -3.93 6.90 10.94
CA ALA A 92 -5.31 7.07 11.36
C ALA A 92 -6.30 6.72 10.23
N ALA A 93 -6.04 7.18 9.00
CA ALA A 93 -6.82 6.82 7.82
C ALA A 93 -6.82 5.31 7.58
N ALA A 94 -5.66 4.65 7.67
CA ALA A 94 -5.52 3.21 7.52
C ALA A 94 -6.36 2.43 8.54
N LEU A 95 -6.26 2.80 9.82
CA LEU A 95 -7.00 2.15 10.91
C LEU A 95 -8.50 2.43 10.82
N ALA A 96 -8.91 3.65 10.46
CA ALA A 96 -10.31 4.00 10.24
C ALA A 96 -10.90 3.20 9.06
N ALA A 97 -10.23 3.16 7.91
CA ALA A 97 -10.67 2.38 6.75
C ALA A 97 -10.75 0.89 7.07
N ALA A 98 -9.74 0.33 7.75
CA ALA A 98 -9.73 -1.06 8.18
C ALA A 98 -10.86 -1.37 9.19
N SER A 99 -11.20 -0.44 10.08
CA SER A 99 -12.33 -0.64 11.01
C SER A 99 -13.66 -0.87 10.26
N ILE A 100 -13.85 -0.25 9.08
CA ILE A 100 -15.01 -0.49 8.22
C ILE A 100 -14.97 -1.92 7.66
N VAL A 101 -13.81 -2.37 7.18
CA VAL A 101 -13.60 -3.73 6.64
C VAL A 101 -13.96 -4.82 7.66
N PHE A 102 -13.56 -4.63 8.92
CA PHE A 102 -13.76 -5.62 9.98
C PHE A 102 -15.09 -5.48 10.72
N LYS A 103 -15.84 -4.39 10.53
CA LYS A 103 -17.03 -4.05 11.32
C LYS A 103 -18.03 -5.21 11.50
N SER A 104 -18.28 -5.97 10.43
CA SER A 104 -19.24 -7.10 10.43
C SER A 104 -18.62 -8.45 10.78
N SER A 105 -17.31 -8.62 10.58
CA SER A 105 -16.61 -9.91 10.76
C SER A 105 -15.90 -10.04 12.11
N ASP A 106 -15.42 -8.92 12.66
CA ASP A 106 -14.77 -8.83 13.96
C ASP A 106 -14.98 -7.41 14.53
N SER A 107 -16.12 -7.19 15.19
CA SER A 107 -16.51 -5.87 15.70
C SER A 107 -15.62 -5.41 16.87
N THR A 108 -15.09 -6.35 17.67
CA THR A 108 -14.14 -6.04 18.77
C THR A 108 -12.83 -5.49 18.20
N TYR A 109 -12.29 -6.12 17.17
CA TYR A 109 -11.10 -5.62 16.48
C TYR A 109 -11.39 -4.28 15.80
N ALA A 110 -12.52 -4.15 15.09
CA ALA A 110 -12.91 -2.89 14.46
C ALA A 110 -12.98 -1.72 15.45
N ASN A 111 -13.55 -1.95 16.65
CA ASN A 111 -13.59 -0.93 17.70
C ASN A 111 -12.19 -0.57 18.24
N THR A 112 -11.29 -1.55 18.35
CA THR A 112 -9.89 -1.32 18.74
C THR A 112 -9.18 -0.45 17.71
N LEU A 113 -9.32 -0.78 16.42
CA LEU A 113 -8.77 0.00 15.32
C LEU A 113 -9.28 1.44 15.37
N LEU A 114 -10.59 1.63 15.54
CA LEU A 114 -11.21 2.95 15.55
C LEU A 114 -10.75 3.81 16.73
N THR A 115 -10.54 3.23 17.92
CA THR A 115 -9.97 3.94 19.07
C THR A 115 -8.59 4.50 18.76
N HIS A 116 -7.68 3.66 18.21
CA HIS A 116 -6.34 4.10 17.83
C HIS A 116 -6.37 5.12 16.68
N ALA A 117 -7.28 4.95 15.71
CA ALA A 117 -7.45 5.90 14.61
C ALA A 117 -7.80 7.30 15.10
N LYS A 118 -8.74 7.42 16.04
CA LYS A 118 -9.13 8.71 16.63
C LYS A 118 -7.98 9.37 17.38
N GLN A 119 -7.29 8.60 18.23
CA GLN A 119 -6.14 9.10 19.00
C GLN A 119 -5.00 9.58 18.09
N LEU A 120 -4.63 8.79 17.08
CA LEU A 120 -3.58 9.18 16.14
C LEU A 120 -3.95 10.40 15.29
N PHE A 121 -5.23 10.54 14.93
CA PHE A 121 -5.69 11.74 14.24
C PHE A 121 -5.65 12.98 15.14
N ASP A 122 -6.09 12.86 16.39
CA ASP A 122 -5.99 13.95 17.37
C ASP A 122 -4.52 14.35 17.59
N PHE A 123 -3.61 13.37 17.73
CA PHE A 123 -2.18 13.61 17.80
C PHE A 123 -1.66 14.36 16.56
N ALA A 124 -1.96 13.84 15.36
CA ALA A 124 -1.56 14.45 14.10
C ALA A 124 -2.04 15.90 13.94
N ASN A 125 -3.29 16.14 14.34
CA ASN A 125 -3.97 17.41 14.16
C ASN A 125 -3.55 18.46 15.21
N ASN A 126 -3.21 18.05 16.43
CA ASN A 126 -2.82 18.95 17.51
C ASN A 126 -1.31 19.26 17.52
N TYR A 127 -0.47 18.34 17.01
CA TYR A 127 0.99 18.50 16.97
C TYR A 127 1.46 18.48 15.52
N ARG A 128 1.49 19.66 14.91
CA ARG A 128 1.71 19.82 13.47
C ARG A 128 3.18 19.75 13.09
N GLY A 129 3.51 18.86 12.16
CA GLY A 129 4.86 18.77 11.58
C GLY A 129 5.02 17.61 10.61
N LYS A 130 6.08 17.64 9.82
CA LYS A 130 6.43 16.54 8.90
C LYS A 130 7.18 15.45 9.66
N TYR A 131 6.77 14.20 9.54
CA TYR A 131 7.44 13.13 10.27
C TYR A 131 8.91 12.99 9.88
N SER A 132 9.28 13.28 8.63
CA SER A 132 10.66 13.15 8.14
C SER A 132 11.62 14.22 8.67
N ASP A 133 11.10 15.26 9.33
CA ASP A 133 11.93 16.20 10.09
C ASP A 133 12.19 15.71 11.53
N SER A 134 11.36 14.78 12.02
CA SER A 134 11.48 14.10 13.32
C SER A 134 12.27 12.79 13.21
N ILE A 135 11.87 11.92 12.30
CA ILE A 135 12.55 10.68 11.92
C ILE A 135 13.42 10.97 10.70
N THR A 136 14.58 11.58 10.95
CA THR A 136 15.43 12.13 9.89
C THR A 136 16.06 11.09 8.97
N ASP A 137 16.20 9.83 9.42
CA ASP A 137 16.65 8.73 8.57
C ASP A 137 15.72 8.54 7.36
N ALA A 138 14.42 8.73 7.53
CA ALA A 138 13.42 8.59 6.47
C ALA A 138 13.55 9.65 5.36
N LYS A 139 14.25 10.76 5.61
CA LYS A 139 14.34 11.92 4.69
C LYS A 139 15.03 11.58 3.36
N SER A 140 15.87 10.56 3.32
CA SER A 140 16.50 10.10 2.08
C SER A 140 15.72 8.99 1.36
N PHE A 141 14.58 8.55 1.91
CA PHE A 141 13.80 7.42 1.38
C PHE A 141 12.34 7.79 1.09
N TYR A 142 11.64 8.29 2.11
CA TYR A 142 10.23 8.64 2.09
C TYR A 142 10.01 10.02 2.72
N ALA A 143 10.77 11.04 2.28
CA ALA A 143 10.57 12.40 2.76
C ALA A 143 9.15 12.90 2.47
N SER A 144 8.56 13.59 3.44
CA SER A 144 7.24 14.17 3.30
C SER A 144 7.24 15.47 2.49
N GLY A 145 6.41 15.52 1.45
CA GLY A 145 6.16 16.70 0.62
C GLY A 145 5.42 17.80 1.40
N ASP A 146 4.26 17.49 1.96
CA ASP A 146 3.46 18.31 2.88
C ASP A 146 2.56 17.35 3.68
N TYR A 147 2.10 17.74 4.87
CA TYR A 147 1.25 16.90 5.74
C TYR A 147 -0.23 17.30 5.70
N LYS A 148 -0.56 18.44 5.09
CA LYS A 148 -1.89 19.04 5.15
C LYS A 148 -2.96 18.17 4.51
N ASP A 149 -2.64 17.55 3.39
CA ASP A 149 -3.54 16.63 2.69
C ASP A 149 -3.79 15.35 3.50
N GLU A 150 -2.80 14.88 4.27
CA GLU A 150 -2.98 13.75 5.19
C GLU A 150 -3.95 14.05 6.32
N LEU A 151 -3.98 15.28 6.84
CA LEU A 151 -4.97 15.68 7.84
C LEU A 151 -6.39 15.63 7.27
N VAL A 152 -6.59 16.14 6.06
CA VAL A 152 -7.91 16.06 5.41
C VAL A 152 -8.27 14.60 5.10
N TRP A 153 -7.30 13.80 4.68
CA TRP A 153 -7.46 12.37 4.41
C TRP A 153 -7.86 11.57 5.66
N GLY A 154 -7.14 11.75 6.77
CA GLY A 154 -7.47 11.14 8.06
C GLY A 154 -8.87 11.54 8.55
N ALA A 155 -9.21 12.83 8.47
CA ALA A 155 -10.52 13.34 8.86
C ALA A 155 -11.65 12.70 8.04
N VAL A 156 -11.54 12.68 6.71
CA VAL A 156 -12.62 12.14 5.86
C VAL A 156 -12.79 10.62 6.05
N TRP A 157 -11.73 9.87 6.32
CA TRP A 157 -11.84 8.44 6.66
C TRP A 157 -12.45 8.20 8.03
N LEU A 158 -12.11 9.01 9.04
CA LEU A 158 -12.76 8.95 10.33
C LEU A 158 -14.25 9.26 10.22
N TYR A 159 -14.64 10.23 9.40
CA TYR A 159 -16.06 10.46 9.08
C TYR A 159 -16.70 9.20 8.48
N ARG A 160 -16.09 8.59 7.47
CA ARG A 160 -16.63 7.35 6.87
C ARG A 160 -16.78 6.20 7.86
N ALA A 161 -15.86 6.08 8.82
CA ALA A 161 -15.87 5.01 9.80
C ALA A 161 -16.89 5.24 10.94
N THR A 162 -17.12 6.50 11.32
CA THR A 162 -17.89 6.88 12.51
C THR A 162 -19.27 7.43 12.22
N ASN A 163 -19.47 8.00 11.03
CA ASN A 163 -20.59 8.88 10.68
C ASN A 163 -20.70 10.13 11.59
N ASP A 164 -19.62 10.51 12.29
CA ASP A 164 -19.57 11.71 13.11
C ASP A 164 -19.27 12.94 12.23
N SER A 165 -20.25 13.84 12.13
CA SER A 165 -20.18 15.03 11.27
C SER A 165 -19.08 16.03 11.65
N SER A 166 -18.54 15.94 12.88
CA SER A 166 -17.40 16.76 13.29
C SER A 166 -16.17 16.50 12.40
N TYR A 167 -15.87 15.25 12.09
CA TYR A 167 -14.77 14.89 11.20
C TYR A 167 -15.00 15.36 9.76
N LEU A 168 -16.23 15.30 9.24
CA LEU A 168 -16.55 15.85 7.92
C LEU A 168 -16.36 17.37 7.90
N THR A 169 -16.82 18.05 8.95
CA THR A 169 -16.65 19.50 9.10
C THR A 169 -15.17 19.88 9.12
N THR A 170 -14.36 19.16 9.91
CA THR A 170 -12.91 19.33 9.95
C THR A 170 -12.28 19.09 8.58
N ALA A 171 -12.64 18.02 7.88
CA ALA A 171 -12.11 17.71 6.56
C ALA A 171 -12.41 18.84 5.55
N GLU A 172 -13.65 19.33 5.47
CA GLU A 172 -14.01 20.40 4.54
C GLU A 172 -13.37 21.74 4.92
N GLN A 173 -13.28 22.06 6.22
CA GLN A 173 -12.59 23.27 6.69
C GLN A 173 -11.11 23.25 6.30
N GLN A 174 -10.42 22.17 6.65
CA GLN A 174 -8.99 22.01 6.37
C GLN A 174 -8.68 21.92 4.87
N TYR A 175 -9.54 21.25 4.10
CA TYR A 175 -9.44 21.24 2.63
C TYR A 175 -9.37 22.65 2.05
N ASN A 176 -10.26 23.54 2.52
CA ASN A 176 -10.33 24.92 2.07
C ASN A 176 -9.18 25.77 2.64
N GLU A 177 -8.88 25.64 3.93
CA GLU A 177 -7.81 26.36 4.64
C GLU A 177 -6.44 26.09 4.01
N PHE A 178 -6.16 24.82 3.67
CA PHE A 178 -4.90 24.40 3.07
C PHE A 178 -4.86 24.61 1.55
N GLY A 179 -5.97 25.02 0.94
CA GLY A 179 -6.06 25.29 -0.49
C GLY A 179 -5.88 24.04 -1.36
N LEU A 180 -6.33 22.86 -0.90
CA LEU A 180 -6.09 21.59 -1.61
C LEU A 180 -6.75 21.56 -2.99
N GLN A 181 -7.79 22.38 -3.22
CA GLN A 181 -8.40 22.58 -4.54
C GLN A 181 -7.43 23.14 -5.60
N TYR A 182 -6.28 23.67 -5.19
CA TYR A 182 -5.24 24.17 -6.11
C TYR A 182 -4.11 23.16 -6.30
N TRP A 183 -4.12 22.04 -5.60
CA TRP A 183 -3.08 21.02 -5.66
C TRP A 183 -3.38 20.07 -6.81
N ASN A 184 -2.64 20.20 -7.91
CA ASN A 184 -2.74 19.32 -9.08
C ASN A 184 -1.65 18.24 -9.03
N VAL A 185 -1.71 17.37 -8.02
CA VAL A 185 -0.69 16.34 -7.74
C VAL A 185 -1.25 14.93 -7.94
N PRO A 186 -0.43 13.95 -8.37
CA PRO A 186 -0.87 12.57 -8.53
C PRO A 186 -1.13 11.90 -7.17
N PHE A 187 -2.10 10.99 -7.12
CA PHE A 187 -2.34 10.17 -5.93
C PHE A 187 -1.20 9.18 -5.69
N THR A 188 -0.50 9.33 -4.57
CA THR A 188 0.68 8.53 -4.21
C THR A 188 0.74 8.30 -2.70
N TRP A 189 1.81 7.69 -2.21
CA TRP A 189 2.06 7.57 -0.77
C TRP A 189 2.34 8.94 -0.12
N ASP A 190 2.78 9.94 -0.87
CA ASP A 190 3.12 11.28 -0.36
C ASP A 190 1.96 12.27 -0.52
N ALA A 191 1.17 12.15 -1.60
CA ALA A 191 0.10 13.10 -1.93
C ALA A 191 -1.29 12.45 -2.04
N LYS A 192 -2.28 12.99 -1.30
CA LYS A 192 -3.65 12.50 -1.14
C LYS A 192 -4.71 13.39 -1.75
N SER A 193 -4.40 14.62 -2.18
CA SER A 193 -5.43 15.63 -2.54
C SER A 193 -6.47 15.12 -3.54
N SER A 194 -6.06 14.46 -4.63
CA SER A 194 -7.01 13.90 -5.61
C SER A 194 -7.88 12.77 -5.03
N ALA A 195 -7.35 11.97 -4.10
CA ALA A 195 -8.13 10.93 -3.43
C ALA A 195 -9.09 11.52 -2.39
N VAL A 196 -8.66 12.56 -1.66
CA VAL A 196 -9.52 13.35 -0.78
C VAL A 196 -10.72 13.90 -1.54
N GLU A 197 -10.50 14.49 -2.72
CA GLU A 197 -11.59 15.00 -3.58
C GLU A 197 -12.58 13.90 -3.99
N VAL A 198 -12.08 12.69 -4.33
CA VAL A 198 -12.94 11.52 -4.63
C VAL A 198 -13.79 11.14 -3.42
N VAL A 199 -13.18 11.02 -2.24
CA VAL A 199 -13.91 10.60 -1.05
C VAL A 199 -14.90 11.67 -0.58
N LEU A 200 -14.53 12.96 -0.61
CA LEU A 200 -15.44 14.06 -0.31
C LEU A 200 -16.60 14.13 -1.31
N ALA A 201 -16.35 13.96 -2.61
CA ALA A 201 -17.41 13.87 -3.62
C ALA A 201 -18.38 12.72 -3.32
N LYS A 202 -17.87 11.56 -2.89
CA LYS A 202 -18.68 10.39 -2.54
C LYS A 202 -19.59 10.64 -1.35
N VAL A 203 -19.05 11.19 -0.27
CA VAL A 203 -19.79 11.29 0.99
C VAL A 203 -20.66 12.54 1.11
N THR A 204 -20.36 13.59 0.34
CA THR A 204 -21.13 14.85 0.36
C THR A 204 -22.03 15.04 -0.85
N GLY A 205 -21.71 14.40 -1.98
CA GLY A 205 -22.37 14.63 -3.27
C GLY A 205 -22.12 16.00 -3.89
N LYS A 206 -21.32 16.87 -3.26
CA LYS A 206 -21.12 18.26 -3.70
C LYS A 206 -20.42 18.35 -5.06
N GLN A 207 -20.91 19.25 -5.90
CA GLN A 207 -20.47 19.36 -7.30
C GLN A 207 -19.03 19.85 -7.44
N ASN A 208 -18.57 20.75 -6.57
CA ASN A 208 -17.20 21.26 -6.59
C ASN A 208 -16.16 20.13 -6.49
N TYR A 209 -16.36 19.13 -5.63
CA TYR A 209 -15.45 17.99 -5.53
C TYR A 209 -15.55 17.09 -6.77
N LYS A 210 -16.76 16.84 -7.28
CA LYS A 210 -16.96 16.07 -8.52
C LYS A 210 -16.26 16.72 -9.72
N ASP A 211 -16.30 18.03 -9.82
CA ASP A 211 -15.65 18.79 -10.90
C ASP A 211 -14.13 18.67 -10.82
N ARG A 212 -13.55 18.67 -9.61
CA ARG A 212 -12.11 18.44 -9.40
C ARG A 212 -11.70 17.02 -9.79
N VAL A 213 -12.45 16.01 -9.34
CA VAL A 213 -12.23 14.60 -9.72
C VAL A 213 -12.31 14.42 -11.24
N LYS A 214 -13.31 15.05 -11.88
CA LYS A 214 -13.46 15.04 -13.34
C LYS A 214 -12.24 15.69 -14.01
N SER A 215 -11.82 16.86 -13.55
CA SER A 215 -10.66 17.57 -14.08
C SER A 215 -9.38 16.72 -13.99
N TYR A 216 -9.17 16.04 -12.86
CA TYR A 216 -8.06 15.11 -12.68
C TYR A 216 -8.07 13.99 -13.71
N CYS A 217 -9.18 13.25 -13.85
CA CYS A 217 -9.26 12.14 -14.81
C CYS A 217 -9.19 12.60 -16.28
N ASP A 218 -9.80 13.73 -16.63
CA ASP A 218 -9.72 14.29 -17.99
C ASP A 218 -8.27 14.72 -18.33
N SER A 219 -7.52 15.23 -17.35
CA SER A 219 -6.10 15.57 -17.54
C SER A 219 -5.24 14.34 -17.83
N LEU A 220 -5.55 13.20 -17.21
CA LEU A 220 -4.84 11.93 -17.44
C LEU A 220 -5.14 11.35 -18.82
N ILE A 221 -6.39 11.47 -19.27
CA ILE A 221 -6.84 10.96 -20.56
C ILE A 221 -6.24 11.76 -21.72
N SER A 222 -6.13 13.08 -21.56
CA SER A 222 -5.55 13.99 -22.54
C SER A 222 -4.01 13.97 -22.57
N LYS A 223 -3.35 13.40 -21.55
CA LYS A 223 -1.89 13.34 -21.47
C LYS A 223 -1.29 12.49 -22.58
N GLN A 224 -0.13 12.93 -23.08
CA GLN A 224 0.67 12.13 -24.01
C GLN A 224 1.07 10.79 -23.37
N ARG A 225 0.96 9.72 -24.16
CA ARG A 225 1.27 8.35 -23.76
C ARG A 225 2.58 7.90 -24.40
N THR A 226 3.18 6.86 -23.82
CA THR A 226 4.23 6.11 -24.50
C THR A 226 3.71 5.55 -25.83
N PRO A 227 4.58 5.18 -26.79
CA PRO A 227 4.15 4.59 -28.07
C PRO A 227 3.23 3.36 -27.94
N ARG A 228 3.29 2.66 -26.79
CA ARG A 228 2.44 1.50 -26.48
C ARG A 228 1.27 1.80 -25.54
N GLY A 229 0.94 3.07 -25.30
CA GLY A 229 -0.32 3.46 -24.65
C GLY A 229 -0.31 3.64 -23.13
N LEU A 230 0.84 3.51 -22.46
CA LEU A 230 0.98 3.87 -21.04
C LEU A 230 0.92 5.39 -20.84
N THR A 231 0.03 5.88 -19.98
CA THR A 231 0.10 7.26 -19.45
C THR A 231 1.32 7.37 -18.53
N PHE A 232 2.37 8.06 -19.00
CA PHE A 232 3.61 8.19 -18.25
C PHE A 232 3.57 9.42 -17.33
N LEU A 233 3.57 9.17 -16.02
CA LEU A 233 3.45 10.21 -14.99
C LEU A 233 4.79 10.53 -14.34
N ASP A 234 5.59 9.51 -14.03
CA ASP A 234 6.89 9.65 -13.40
C ASP A 234 7.82 8.50 -13.82
N THR A 235 9.13 8.74 -13.74
CA THR A 235 10.17 7.72 -13.94
C THR A 235 10.23 6.70 -12.80
N TRP A 236 10.00 7.13 -11.56
CA TRP A 236 10.00 6.30 -10.37
C TRP A 236 8.65 5.63 -10.18
N GLY A 237 8.62 4.33 -10.47
CA GLY A 237 7.40 3.52 -10.32
C GLY A 237 6.29 3.99 -11.27
N SER A 238 6.61 4.22 -12.54
CA SER A 238 5.66 4.64 -13.58
C SER A 238 4.35 3.82 -13.59
N LEU A 239 4.46 2.50 -13.44
CA LEU A 239 3.30 1.60 -13.37
C LEU A 239 2.48 1.76 -12.09
N ARG A 240 3.13 2.03 -10.95
CA ARG A 240 2.44 2.40 -9.70
C ARG A 240 1.67 3.68 -9.88
N MET A 241 2.29 4.71 -10.47
CA MET A 241 1.66 6.01 -10.66
C MET A 241 0.38 5.88 -11.51
N VAL A 242 0.45 5.13 -12.61
CA VAL A 242 -0.70 4.97 -13.49
C VAL A 242 -1.77 4.06 -12.89
N ALA A 243 -1.40 3.04 -12.12
CA ALA A 243 -2.36 2.17 -11.44
C ALA A 243 -3.16 2.95 -10.38
N ASN A 244 -2.48 3.82 -9.62
CA ASN A 244 -3.12 4.72 -8.66
C ASN A 244 -4.09 5.67 -9.35
N ALA A 245 -3.66 6.28 -10.46
CA ALA A 245 -4.48 7.18 -11.26
C ALA A 245 -5.72 6.47 -11.85
N ALA A 246 -5.53 5.27 -12.39
CA ALA A 246 -6.61 4.42 -12.90
C ALA A 246 -7.62 4.08 -11.79
N TYR A 247 -7.15 3.76 -10.59
CA TYR A 247 -8.01 3.48 -9.44
C TYR A 247 -8.92 4.68 -9.10
N LEU A 248 -8.39 5.90 -9.07
CA LEU A 248 -9.23 7.09 -8.85
C LEU A 248 -10.24 7.31 -9.98
N CYS A 249 -9.90 7.01 -11.22
CA CYS A 249 -10.86 7.12 -12.33
C CYS A 249 -11.93 6.02 -12.31
N PHE A 250 -11.63 4.82 -11.81
CA PHE A 250 -12.67 3.83 -11.51
C PHE A 250 -13.62 4.35 -10.42
N GLN A 251 -13.09 4.90 -9.33
CA GLN A 251 -13.91 5.52 -8.29
C GLN A 251 -14.76 6.68 -8.82
N ALA A 252 -14.21 7.52 -9.69
CA ALA A 252 -14.96 8.58 -10.36
C ALA A 252 -16.11 8.04 -11.22
N ALA A 253 -15.90 6.93 -11.93
CA ALA A 253 -16.95 6.26 -12.69
C ALA A 253 -18.07 5.74 -11.77
N ASP A 254 -17.74 5.24 -10.58
CA ASP A 254 -18.75 4.79 -9.61
C ASP A 254 -19.54 5.95 -8.99
N LEU A 255 -19.02 7.18 -9.07
CA LEU A 255 -19.76 8.41 -8.77
C LEU A 255 -20.65 8.89 -9.93
N GLY A 256 -20.68 8.16 -11.05
CA GLY A 256 -21.44 8.51 -12.25
C GLY A 256 -20.73 9.49 -13.19
N ILE A 257 -19.44 9.78 -12.97
CA ILE A 257 -18.68 10.74 -13.77
C ILE A 257 -18.06 10.01 -14.96
N SER A 258 -18.46 10.37 -16.18
CA SER A 258 -17.88 9.87 -17.45
C SER A 258 -17.64 8.35 -17.45
N VAL A 259 -18.64 7.59 -16.99
CA VAL A 259 -18.56 6.19 -16.56
C VAL A 259 -17.78 5.31 -17.55
N ASP A 260 -18.23 5.25 -18.79
CA ASP A 260 -17.62 4.38 -19.81
C ASP A 260 -16.19 4.81 -20.14
N THR A 261 -15.96 6.11 -20.31
CA THR A 261 -14.65 6.67 -20.63
C THR A 261 -13.64 6.35 -19.54
N TYR A 262 -13.99 6.54 -18.28
CA TYR A 262 -13.07 6.35 -17.16
C TYR A 262 -12.80 4.87 -16.87
N ARG A 263 -13.82 4.01 -16.99
CA ARG A 263 -13.63 2.55 -16.91
C ARG A 263 -12.76 2.02 -18.04
N GLN A 264 -12.99 2.46 -19.29
CA GLN A 264 -12.16 2.06 -20.43
C GLN A 264 -10.72 2.56 -20.30
N TYR A 265 -10.53 3.81 -19.86
CA TYR A 265 -9.20 4.35 -19.60
C TYR A 265 -8.46 3.53 -18.55
N GLY A 266 -9.06 3.35 -17.37
CA GLY A 266 -8.46 2.58 -16.29
C GLY A 266 -8.13 1.15 -16.72
N LYS A 267 -9.06 0.48 -17.41
CA LYS A 267 -8.84 -0.89 -17.92
C LYS A 267 -7.62 -0.95 -18.83
N LYS A 268 -7.49 -0.04 -19.82
CA LYS A 268 -6.32 0.00 -20.71
C LYS A 268 -5.00 0.15 -19.96
N GLN A 269 -4.96 0.92 -18.87
CA GLN A 269 -3.73 1.08 -18.08
C GLN A 269 -3.41 -0.18 -17.26
N ILE A 270 -4.43 -0.87 -16.74
CA ILE A 270 -4.25 -2.16 -16.07
C ILE A 270 -3.84 -3.25 -17.08
N ASP A 271 -4.47 -3.33 -18.24
CA ASP A 271 -4.12 -4.29 -19.29
C ASP A 271 -2.67 -4.09 -19.80
N TYR A 272 -2.20 -2.84 -19.89
CA TYR A 272 -0.79 -2.54 -20.17
C TYR A 272 0.14 -3.21 -19.15
N ILE A 273 -0.17 -3.08 -17.85
CA ILE A 273 0.61 -3.69 -16.76
C ILE A 273 0.57 -5.22 -16.87
N LEU A 274 -0.58 -5.78 -17.28
CA LEU A 274 -0.78 -7.22 -17.36
C LEU A 274 -0.16 -7.87 -18.61
N GLY A 275 -0.07 -7.16 -19.75
CA GLY A 275 0.52 -7.76 -20.95
C GLY A 275 0.36 -7.03 -22.28
N ASP A 276 -0.57 -6.08 -22.42
CA ASP A 276 -0.94 -5.50 -23.74
C ASP A 276 0.22 -4.79 -24.45
N ALA A 277 1.24 -4.38 -23.70
CA ALA A 277 2.47 -3.83 -24.25
C ALA A 277 3.44 -4.90 -24.81
N GLY A 278 3.01 -6.16 -24.95
CA GLY A 278 3.77 -7.28 -25.48
C GLY A 278 4.45 -8.17 -24.42
N ARG A 279 4.41 -7.76 -23.14
CA ARG A 279 4.90 -8.55 -22.00
C ARG A 279 4.22 -8.09 -20.71
N SER A 280 4.16 -8.95 -19.71
CA SER A 280 3.65 -8.62 -18.39
C SER A 280 4.68 -7.84 -17.58
N TYR A 281 4.21 -6.95 -16.70
CA TYR A 281 5.04 -6.28 -15.70
C TYR A 281 4.74 -6.78 -14.28
N VAL A 282 3.96 -7.84 -14.14
CA VAL A 282 3.65 -8.49 -12.85
C VAL A 282 4.51 -9.75 -12.72
N VAL A 283 5.36 -9.79 -11.69
CA VAL A 283 6.25 -10.93 -11.44
C VAL A 283 5.45 -12.22 -11.30
N GLY A 284 5.80 -13.25 -12.08
CA GLY A 284 5.16 -14.56 -12.03
C GLY A 284 3.81 -14.66 -12.74
N TYR A 285 3.42 -13.65 -13.53
CA TYR A 285 2.14 -13.63 -14.23
C TYR A 285 2.30 -13.31 -15.72
N GLY A 286 1.45 -13.89 -16.57
CA GLY A 286 1.34 -13.53 -17.98
C GLY A 286 2.55 -13.85 -18.84
N ASN A 287 2.65 -13.17 -19.99
CA ASN A 287 3.70 -13.41 -20.99
C ASN A 287 5.00 -12.69 -20.61
N ASN A 288 6.13 -13.41 -20.53
CA ASN A 288 7.47 -12.85 -20.30
C ASN A 288 7.55 -11.81 -19.14
N PRO A 289 7.14 -12.19 -17.91
CA PRO A 289 7.17 -11.29 -16.76
C PRO A 289 8.59 -10.92 -16.33
N PRO A 290 8.77 -9.87 -15.49
CA PRO A 290 10.06 -9.55 -14.91
C PRO A 290 10.55 -10.70 -14.02
N THR A 291 11.77 -11.18 -14.28
CA THR A 291 12.40 -12.29 -13.53
C THR A 291 13.48 -11.84 -12.56
N HIS A 292 13.90 -10.58 -12.64
CA HIS A 292 14.95 -9.99 -11.80
C HIS A 292 14.47 -8.72 -11.09
N PRO A 293 13.40 -8.80 -10.27
CA PRO A 293 12.99 -7.66 -9.46
C PRO A 293 14.10 -7.33 -8.45
N HIS A 294 14.32 -6.04 -8.18
CA HIS A 294 15.25 -5.58 -7.16
C HIS A 294 14.66 -5.88 -5.76
N HIS A 295 14.82 -7.12 -5.29
CA HIS A 295 14.18 -7.62 -4.06
C HIS A 295 15.06 -8.64 -3.33
N ARG A 296 15.60 -8.25 -2.16
CA ARG A 296 16.58 -9.04 -1.37
C ARG A 296 16.11 -10.47 -1.07
N SER A 297 14.94 -10.66 -0.48
CA SER A 297 14.52 -12.00 -0.01
C SER A 297 14.23 -13.01 -1.13
N ARG A 298 14.16 -12.57 -2.40
CA ARG A 298 14.07 -13.47 -3.55
C ARG A 298 15.41 -14.07 -3.91
N TYR A 299 16.51 -13.45 -3.49
CA TYR A 299 17.86 -13.98 -3.62
C TYR A 299 18.11 -15.01 -2.52
N VAL A 300 17.99 -16.29 -2.87
CA VAL A 300 18.61 -17.36 -2.11
C VAL A 300 20.02 -17.54 -2.67
N SER A 301 21.05 -17.18 -1.90
CA SER A 301 22.41 -17.58 -2.21
C SER A 301 22.46 -19.11 -2.22
N LEU A 302 22.89 -19.70 -3.34
CA LEU A 302 23.20 -21.12 -3.42
C LEU A 302 24.33 -21.40 -2.42
N THR A 303 23.98 -21.82 -1.20
CA THR A 303 24.97 -22.48 -0.34
C THR A 303 25.30 -23.80 -1.01
N ILE A 304 26.44 -23.88 -1.70
CA ILE A 304 26.98 -25.16 -2.17
C ILE A 304 27.37 -25.94 -0.93
N LEU A 305 26.48 -26.82 -0.47
CA LEU A 305 26.77 -27.77 0.58
C LEU A 305 27.80 -28.77 0.02
N HIS A 306 29.07 -28.58 0.34
CA HIS A 306 30.09 -29.59 0.06
C HIS A 306 29.91 -30.75 1.05
N LEU A 307 29.15 -31.76 0.64
CA LEU A 307 29.10 -33.05 1.32
C LEU A 307 30.38 -33.82 0.94
N LEU A 308 31.36 -33.85 1.85
CA LEU A 308 32.46 -34.79 1.78
C LEU A 308 31.95 -36.16 2.25
N LEU A 309 31.65 -37.05 1.30
CA LEU A 309 31.40 -38.46 1.62
C LEU A 309 32.75 -39.20 1.66
N PRO A 310 33.03 -39.99 2.71
CA PRO A 310 34.21 -40.84 2.72
C PRO A 310 34.08 -41.94 1.66
N SER A 311 35.06 -42.03 0.75
CA SER A 311 35.14 -43.11 -0.24
C SER A 311 35.98 -44.26 0.30
N ALA A 312 35.55 -45.49 0.03
CA ALA A 312 36.28 -46.71 0.40
C ALA A 312 37.60 -46.91 -0.39
N SER A 313 37.97 -45.98 -1.27
CA SER A 313 39.15 -46.02 -2.13
C SER A 313 40.13 -44.84 -1.95
N GLY A 314 39.91 -43.98 -0.96
CA GLY A 314 40.84 -42.89 -0.61
C GLY A 314 40.90 -41.72 -1.60
N ILE A 315 39.99 -41.65 -2.58
CA ILE A 315 39.86 -40.52 -3.51
C ILE A 315 38.58 -39.74 -3.16
N PRO A 316 38.65 -38.46 -2.77
CA PRO A 316 37.46 -37.67 -2.48
C PRO A 316 36.64 -37.44 -3.76
N ILE A 317 35.35 -37.79 -3.71
CA ILE A 317 34.38 -37.51 -4.79
C ILE A 317 33.69 -36.20 -4.43
N THR A 318 33.87 -35.17 -5.26
CA THR A 318 33.14 -33.90 -5.13
C THR A 318 31.80 -34.01 -5.85
N LEU A 319 30.69 -34.14 -5.11
CA LEU A 319 29.35 -34.02 -5.68
C LEU A 319 28.88 -32.56 -5.55
N SER A 320 28.74 -31.85 -6.67
CA SER A 320 28.08 -30.55 -6.70
C SER A 320 26.58 -30.75 -6.93
N LEU A 321 25.80 -30.77 -5.85
CA LEU A 321 24.34 -30.73 -5.95
C LEU A 321 23.89 -29.27 -6.13
N ARG A 322 23.55 -28.91 -7.37
CA ARG A 322 22.79 -27.68 -7.64
C ARG A 322 21.33 -27.95 -7.32
N SER A 323 20.87 -27.65 -6.11
CA SER A 323 19.43 -27.67 -5.83
C SER A 323 18.77 -26.42 -6.42
N PHE A 324 18.07 -26.57 -7.53
CA PHE A 324 17.04 -25.61 -7.93
C PHE A 324 15.85 -25.78 -6.98
N HIS A 325 15.77 -24.95 -5.94
CA HIS A 325 14.50 -24.74 -5.21
C HIS A 325 13.72 -23.60 -5.88
N GLN A 326 13.39 -23.77 -7.16
CA GLN A 326 12.30 -23.04 -7.80
C GLN A 326 11.30 -24.08 -8.30
N ASN A 327 10.08 -24.03 -7.78
CA ASN A 327 8.86 -24.76 -8.22
C ASN A 327 8.50 -26.12 -7.57
N PHE A 328 8.73 -26.36 -6.27
CA PHE A 328 8.18 -27.58 -5.62
C PHE A 328 7.07 -27.38 -4.59
N LEU A 329 6.59 -26.15 -4.36
CA LEU A 329 5.51 -25.89 -3.39
C LEU A 329 4.11 -25.75 -4.00
N TYR A 330 3.96 -25.82 -5.32
CA TYR A 330 2.65 -25.72 -5.98
C TYR A 330 2.04 -27.07 -6.43
N PHE A 331 2.68 -28.21 -6.15
CA PHE A 331 2.22 -29.51 -6.66
C PHE A 331 1.79 -30.54 -5.60
N LEU A 332 1.81 -30.20 -4.30
CA LEU A 332 1.52 -31.18 -3.23
C LEU A 332 0.17 -31.01 -2.53
N ASN A 333 -0.76 -30.22 -3.07
CA ASN A 333 -2.10 -30.05 -2.49
C ASN A 333 -3.25 -30.67 -3.31
N SER A 334 -2.96 -31.62 -4.20
CA SER A 334 -4.01 -32.38 -4.88
C SER A 334 -3.55 -33.78 -5.28
N LYS A 335 -3.63 -34.72 -4.33
CA LYS A 335 -4.02 -36.14 -4.52
C LYS A 335 -3.64 -36.95 -3.28
N LEU A 336 -4.50 -36.89 -2.28
CA LEU A 336 -4.60 -37.88 -1.22
C LEU A 336 -5.75 -38.81 -1.61
N TYR A 337 -5.46 -39.89 -2.34
CA TYR A 337 -6.33 -41.08 -2.39
C TYR A 337 -5.47 -42.32 -2.65
N HIS A 338 -5.59 -43.26 -1.71
CA HIS A 338 -5.23 -44.68 -1.70
C HIS A 338 -4.81 -45.32 -3.04
N VAL A 339 -3.78 -46.19 -3.01
CA VAL A 339 -3.90 -47.65 -3.26
C VAL A 339 -2.68 -48.38 -2.65
N ARG A 340 -2.95 -49.62 -2.21
CA ARG A 340 -2.20 -50.55 -1.36
C ARG A 340 -0.90 -51.12 -1.96
N MET A 341 -0.08 -51.61 -1.02
CA MET A 341 1.01 -52.58 -1.15
C MET A 341 0.70 -53.72 -2.12
N PHE A 342 1.69 -54.09 -2.94
CA PHE A 342 2.30 -55.42 -2.98
C PHE A 342 3.79 -55.28 -3.29
#